data_AF-A0A8H6GE68-F1
#
_entry.id   AF-A0A8H6GE68-F1
#
_cell.length_a   1.000
_cell.length_b   1.000
_cell.length_c   1.000
_cell.angle_alpha   90.00
_cell.angle_beta   90.00
_cell.angle_gamma   90.00
#
_symmetry.space_group_name_H-M   'P 1'
#
loop_
_entity.id
_entity.type
_entity.pdbx_description
1 polymer ?
#
loop_
_entity_poly.entity_id
_entity_poly.type
_entity_poly.pdbx_seq_one_letter_code
_entity_poly.pdbx_strand_id
1 'polypeptide(L)'
;MAQDECHLLRLSTELILQILEYGPTSTYLDVALTCTTLHHQCRNLLDLHREAHAKYRITLDLSPETVIDLLKDTTKARIERWHVRELEIWGSRQDWEDWRPWVPKLPGTCGLADGFPTRYGLDLQDMQRYIRTALELWTFSDFDSEAIQWDLKAGQDGFLKLLLIATCPRLHSLRFVKRGLDPHTTLQWMREVIKDSRHTEEGPHELQGFESLRDIAVGIETDQRLWNDISPRRDARDFAALFYIPNLESLYFNDLHYIEDGNEDYQHFDVVDQYDFPRGTSSVKHLFIDSASEFSPEYY
;
A
#
# COMPACT_ATOMS: atom_id res chain seq x y z
N MET A 1 11.25 50.26 -21.14
CA MET A 1 10.48 49.26 -20.37
C MET A 1 11.51 48.29 -19.82
N ALA A 2 11.80 48.34 -18.52
CA ALA A 2 12.66 47.34 -17.90
C ALA A 2 11.90 46.01 -17.95
N GLN A 3 12.48 45.00 -18.60
CA GLN A 3 12.02 43.62 -18.41
C GLN A 3 12.21 43.31 -16.94
N ASP A 4 11.12 43.02 -16.22
CA ASP A 4 11.22 42.35 -14.92
C ASP A 4 11.88 40.99 -15.18
N GLU A 5 13.20 40.95 -14.99
CA GLU A 5 13.96 39.72 -15.08
C GLU A 5 13.47 38.77 -13.99
N CYS A 6 13.08 37.56 -14.38
CA CYS A 6 12.68 36.53 -13.44
C CYS A 6 13.84 36.23 -12.47
N HIS A 7 13.70 36.67 -11.21
CA HIS A 7 14.72 36.51 -10.17
C HIS A 7 15.12 35.04 -9.93
N LEU A 8 14.22 34.10 -10.24
CA LEU A 8 14.48 32.66 -10.14
C LEU A 8 15.63 32.22 -11.06
N LEU A 9 15.75 32.80 -12.26
CA LEU A 9 16.78 32.44 -13.24
C LEU A 9 18.19 32.91 -12.83
N ARG A 10 18.29 33.75 -11.80
CA ARG A 10 19.58 34.18 -11.24
C ARG A 10 20.11 33.22 -10.17
N LEU A 11 19.31 32.25 -9.73
CA LEU A 11 19.73 31.25 -8.75
C LEU A 11 20.59 30.17 -9.44
N SER A 12 21.41 29.49 -8.63
CA SER A 12 22.14 28.32 -9.10
C SER A 12 21.17 27.16 -9.36
N THR A 13 21.61 26.21 -10.19
CA THR A 13 20.83 25.00 -10.48
C THR A 13 20.46 24.26 -9.19
N GLU A 14 21.39 24.18 -8.24
CA GLU A 14 21.19 23.49 -6.95
C GLU A 14 20.08 24.15 -6.12
N LEU A 15 20.06 25.49 -6.06
CA LEU A 15 19.02 26.22 -5.34
C LEU A 15 17.66 26.06 -5.99
N ILE A 16 17.59 26.05 -7.33
CA ILE A 16 16.33 25.83 -8.05
C ILE A 16 15.80 24.43 -7.78
N LEU A 17 16.66 23.41 -7.86
CA LEU A 17 16.27 22.03 -7.55
C LEU A 17 15.84 21.89 -6.08
N GLN A 18 16.54 22.52 -5.14
CA GLN A 18 16.16 22.51 -3.72
C GLN A 18 14.80 23.20 -3.48
N ILE A 19 14.49 24.29 -4.19
CA ILE A 19 13.16 24.92 -4.14
C ILE A 19 12.09 23.96 -4.64
N LEU A 20 12.36 23.23 -5.74
CA LEU A 20 11.44 22.22 -6.26
C LEU A 20 11.22 21.08 -5.27
N GLU A 21 12.23 20.68 -4.50
CA GLU A 21 12.07 19.63 -3.48
C GLU A 21 11.00 19.96 -2.43
N TYR A 22 10.77 21.24 -2.12
CA TYR A 22 9.67 21.65 -1.23
C TYR A 22 8.27 21.62 -1.87
N GLY A 23 8.20 21.54 -3.20
CA GLY A 23 6.95 21.50 -3.95
C GLY A 23 6.41 20.08 -4.22
N PRO A 24 5.16 19.96 -4.67
CA PRO A 24 4.60 18.69 -5.14
C PRO A 24 5.36 18.15 -6.36
N THR A 25 5.56 16.84 -6.42
CA THR A 25 6.29 16.17 -7.52
C THR A 25 5.64 16.39 -8.91
N SER A 26 4.35 16.73 -8.96
CA SER A 26 3.64 17.07 -10.20
C SER A 26 4.16 18.33 -10.88
N THR A 27 4.65 19.32 -10.12
CA THR A 27 4.97 20.67 -10.65
C THR A 27 6.30 20.71 -11.38
N TYR A 28 7.11 19.67 -11.27
CA TYR A 28 8.49 19.65 -11.77
C TYR A 28 8.52 19.79 -13.30
N LEU A 29 7.58 19.15 -13.98
CA LEU A 29 7.45 19.28 -15.44
C LEU A 29 7.01 20.69 -15.83
N ASP A 30 6.05 21.27 -15.13
CA ASP A 30 5.53 22.62 -15.43
C ASP A 30 6.63 23.68 -15.31
N VAL A 31 7.46 23.58 -14.26
CA VAL A 31 8.62 24.47 -14.09
C VAL A 31 9.65 24.27 -15.20
N ALA A 32 9.95 23.02 -15.55
CA ALA A 32 10.88 22.73 -16.64
C ALA A 32 10.36 23.19 -18.02
N LEU A 33 9.04 23.30 -18.21
CA LEU A 33 8.43 23.78 -19.45
C LEU A 33 8.26 25.31 -19.51
N THR A 34 8.60 26.03 -18.44
CA THR A 34 8.42 27.48 -18.38
C THR A 34 9.36 28.23 -19.33
N CYS A 35 10.64 27.83 -19.41
CA CYS A 35 11.61 28.40 -20.34
C CYS A 35 12.79 27.45 -20.59
N THR A 36 13.60 27.75 -21.61
CA THR A 36 14.76 26.92 -22.00
C THR A 36 15.81 26.79 -20.91
N THR A 37 16.05 27.85 -20.12
CA THR A 37 17.01 27.81 -19.00
C THR A 37 16.57 26.83 -17.92
N LEU A 38 15.32 26.92 -17.47
CA LEU A 38 14.77 26.02 -16.46
C LEU A 38 14.69 24.58 -16.98
N HIS A 39 14.35 24.40 -18.26
CA HIS A 39 14.40 23.09 -18.91
C HIS A 39 15.80 22.45 -18.79
N HIS A 40 16.86 23.20 -19.12
CA HIS A 40 18.23 22.70 -19.01
C HIS A 40 18.63 22.41 -17.57
N GLN A 41 18.25 23.27 -16.61
CA GLN A 41 18.55 23.08 -15.20
C GLN A 41 17.82 21.88 -14.58
N CYS A 42 16.59 21.61 -15.02
CA CYS A 42 15.77 20.50 -14.53
C CYS A 42 16.03 19.17 -15.26
N ARG A 43 16.92 19.14 -16.26
CA ARG A 43 17.08 17.97 -17.15
C ARG A 43 17.36 16.66 -16.40
N ASN A 44 18.26 16.68 -15.42
CA ASN A 44 18.59 15.48 -14.64
C ASN A 44 17.38 14.95 -13.87
N LEU A 45 16.54 15.86 -13.37
CA LEU A 45 15.31 15.50 -12.67
C LEU A 45 14.27 14.94 -13.65
N LEU A 46 14.14 15.50 -14.85
CA LEU A 46 13.27 14.95 -15.89
C LEU A 46 13.72 13.56 -16.35
N ASP A 47 15.03 13.34 -16.48
CA ASP A 47 15.60 12.03 -16.79
C ASP A 47 15.26 11.02 -15.68
N LEU A 48 15.34 11.43 -14.41
CA LEU A 48 14.92 10.60 -13.28
C LEU A 48 13.43 10.26 -13.29
N HIS A 49 12.56 11.21 -13.66
CA HIS A 49 11.13 10.92 -13.86
C HIS A 49 10.90 9.88 -14.96
N ARG A 50 11.63 9.98 -16.08
CA ARG A 50 11.51 9.03 -17.18
C ARG A 50 11.94 7.63 -16.74
N GLU A 51 13.07 7.53 -16.03
CA GLU A 51 13.58 6.25 -15.50
C GLU A 51 12.62 5.66 -14.47
N ALA A 52 12.13 6.48 -13.54
CA ALA A 52 11.17 6.06 -12.53
C ALA A 52 9.85 5.59 -13.15
N HIS A 53 9.35 6.28 -14.19
CA HIS A 53 8.17 5.83 -14.93
C HIS A 53 8.39 4.46 -15.58
N ALA A 54 9.53 4.26 -16.24
CA ALA A 54 9.84 3.00 -16.90
C ALA A 54 10.00 1.84 -15.90
N LYS A 55 10.56 2.11 -14.72
CA LYS A 55 10.88 1.10 -13.71
C LYS A 55 9.74 0.78 -12.75
N TYR A 56 9.06 1.80 -12.22
CA TYR A 56 8.15 1.67 -11.07
C TYR A 56 6.67 1.75 -11.42
N ARG A 57 6.30 2.01 -12.68
CA ARG A 57 4.89 2.05 -13.10
C ARG A 57 4.12 0.83 -12.60
N ILE A 58 4.69 -0.37 -12.79
CA ILE A 58 4.20 -1.60 -12.20
C ILE A 58 5.29 -2.05 -11.22
N THR A 59 4.99 -2.03 -9.93
CA THR A 59 5.92 -2.37 -8.86
C THR A 59 5.51 -3.69 -8.22
N LEU A 60 6.50 -4.55 -7.97
CA LEU A 60 6.33 -5.83 -7.29
C LEU A 60 7.17 -5.82 -6.01
N ASP A 61 6.64 -6.30 -4.89
CA ASP A 61 7.38 -6.41 -3.63
C ASP A 61 8.31 -7.66 -3.55
N LEU A 62 8.71 -8.18 -4.72
CA LEU A 62 9.53 -9.39 -4.82
C LEU A 62 10.78 -9.27 -3.95
N SER A 63 11.52 -8.18 -4.05
CA SER A 63 12.60 -7.88 -3.11
C SER A 63 12.09 -7.02 -1.95
N PRO A 64 12.40 -7.34 -0.67
CA PRO A 64 12.04 -6.50 0.47
C PRO A 64 12.63 -5.09 0.37
N GLU A 65 13.82 -4.97 -0.25
CA GLU A 65 14.47 -3.68 -0.45
C GLU A 65 13.65 -2.72 -1.33
N THR A 66 12.77 -3.24 -2.19
CA THR A 66 11.90 -2.40 -3.02
C THR A 66 11.01 -1.50 -2.17
N VAL A 67 10.45 -2.05 -1.08
CA VAL A 67 9.59 -1.31 -0.16
C VAL A 67 10.43 -0.28 0.60
N ILE A 68 11.59 -0.69 1.14
CA ILE A 68 12.49 0.20 1.89
C ILE A 68 13.00 1.35 1.02
N ASP A 69 13.45 1.07 -0.20
CA ASP A 69 13.99 2.06 -1.12
C ASP A 69 12.93 3.10 -1.50
N LEU A 70 11.69 2.68 -1.74
CA LEU A 70 10.60 3.58 -2.05
C LEU A 70 10.16 4.42 -0.84
N LEU A 71 10.24 3.88 0.38
CA LEU A 71 9.89 4.59 1.60
C LEU A 71 10.93 5.62 2.07
N LYS A 72 12.14 5.62 1.49
CA LYS A 72 13.15 6.63 1.80
C LYS A 72 12.60 8.04 1.53
N ASP A 73 13.03 8.99 2.35
CA ASP A 73 12.78 10.41 2.09
C ASP A 73 13.97 11.03 1.42
N THR A 74 14.06 10.69 0.15
CA THR A 74 14.94 11.37 -0.78
C THR A 74 14.08 11.85 -1.93
N THR A 75 14.50 12.92 -2.59
CA THR A 75 13.85 13.42 -3.81
C THR A 75 13.69 12.29 -4.83
N LYS A 76 14.68 11.42 -4.94
CA LYS A 76 14.62 10.23 -5.78
C LYS A 76 13.48 9.29 -5.41
N ALA A 77 13.42 8.82 -4.17
CA ALA A 77 12.37 7.90 -3.73
C ALA A 77 10.96 8.52 -3.79
N ARG A 78 10.83 9.85 -3.57
CA ARG A 78 9.58 10.58 -3.79
C ARG A 78 9.14 10.59 -5.27
N ILE A 79 10.08 10.78 -6.19
CA ILE A 79 9.82 10.69 -7.63
C ILE A 79 9.46 9.26 -8.01
N GLU A 80 10.18 8.27 -7.48
CA GLU A 80 9.89 6.84 -7.73
C GLU A 80 8.47 6.46 -7.27
N ARG A 81 8.07 6.84 -6.04
CA ARG A 81 6.70 6.65 -5.53
C ARG A 81 5.63 7.35 -6.36
N TRP A 82 5.90 8.56 -6.87
CA TRP A 82 4.96 9.29 -7.73
C TRP A 82 4.61 8.51 -9.02
N HIS A 83 5.52 7.68 -9.49
CA HIS A 83 5.35 6.89 -10.71
C HIS A 83 4.71 5.52 -10.49
N VAL A 84 4.60 5.04 -9.25
CA VAL A 84 3.89 3.80 -8.93
C VAL A 84 2.41 3.93 -9.31
N ARG A 85 1.95 3.04 -10.20
CA ARG A 85 0.53 2.95 -10.64
C ARG A 85 -0.12 1.69 -10.13
N GLU A 86 0.61 0.60 -10.19
CA GLU A 86 0.16 -0.74 -9.84
C GLU A 86 1.17 -1.33 -8.87
N LEU A 87 0.69 -1.92 -7.79
CA LEU A 87 1.51 -2.59 -6.79
C LEU A 87 1.02 -4.02 -6.60
N GLU A 88 1.92 -4.99 -6.74
CA GLU A 88 1.65 -6.38 -6.44
C GLU A 88 2.41 -6.81 -5.18
N ILE A 89 1.66 -7.33 -4.21
CA ILE A 89 2.14 -7.87 -2.94
C ILE A 89 2.12 -9.39 -3.03
N TRP A 90 3.30 -9.98 -2.99
CA TRP A 90 3.56 -11.40 -3.19
C TRP A 90 3.53 -12.23 -1.91
N GLY A 91 3.63 -11.57 -0.77
CA GLY A 91 3.33 -12.20 0.51
C GLY A 91 3.93 -11.50 1.71
N SER A 92 3.44 -11.82 2.90
CA SER A 92 3.96 -11.27 4.16
C SER A 92 5.29 -11.87 4.58
N ARG A 93 6.19 -11.01 5.07
CA ARG A 93 7.41 -11.42 5.79
C ARG A 93 7.11 -11.31 7.29
N GLN A 94 7.26 -12.42 8.01
CA GLN A 94 6.88 -12.53 9.43
C GLN A 94 8.03 -12.20 10.38
N ASP A 95 9.26 -12.41 9.93
CA ASP A 95 10.46 -12.13 10.69
C ASP A 95 11.63 -11.81 9.78
N TRP A 96 12.80 -11.53 10.36
CA TRP A 96 14.03 -11.23 9.61
C TRP A 96 14.50 -12.37 8.69
N GLU A 97 14.18 -13.63 8.98
CA GLU A 97 14.52 -14.76 8.10
C GLU A 97 13.73 -14.71 6.79
N ASP A 98 12.58 -14.04 6.77
CA ASP A 98 11.76 -13.83 5.57
C ASP A 98 12.23 -12.66 4.70
N TRP A 99 13.26 -11.90 5.09
CA TRP A 99 13.81 -10.77 4.31
C TRP A 99 14.66 -11.25 3.12
N ARG A 100 14.13 -12.19 2.36
CA ARG A 100 14.71 -12.70 1.13
C ARG A 100 13.79 -12.34 -0.04
N PRO A 101 14.34 -12.25 -1.26
CA PRO A 101 13.51 -12.05 -2.44
C PRO A 101 12.52 -13.21 -2.62
N TRP A 102 11.30 -12.88 -3.02
CA TRP A 102 10.34 -13.82 -3.57
C TRP A 102 10.84 -14.28 -4.95
N VAL A 103 10.87 -15.59 -5.16
CA VAL A 103 11.23 -16.22 -6.43
C VAL A 103 10.00 -16.94 -6.96
N PRO A 104 9.33 -16.37 -7.98
CA PRO A 104 8.28 -17.06 -8.70
C PRO A 104 8.89 -18.30 -9.39
N LYS A 105 8.50 -19.49 -8.98
CA LYS A 105 8.85 -20.76 -9.62
C LYS A 105 7.67 -21.20 -10.48
N LEU A 106 7.96 -21.46 -11.75
CA LEU A 106 6.98 -22.00 -12.68
C LEU A 106 6.98 -23.54 -12.61
N PRO A 107 5.80 -24.20 -12.52
CA PRO A 107 4.47 -23.61 -12.37
C PRO A 107 4.10 -23.33 -10.89
N GLY A 108 3.54 -22.13 -10.63
CA GLY A 108 2.60 -21.90 -9.53
C GLY A 108 3.09 -21.72 -8.11
N THR A 109 4.38 -21.84 -7.84
CA THR A 109 4.88 -21.71 -6.47
C THR A 109 5.75 -20.48 -6.35
N CYS A 110 5.37 -19.54 -5.49
CA CYS A 110 6.27 -18.49 -5.06
C CYS A 110 6.88 -18.90 -3.71
N GLY A 111 8.21 -18.96 -3.65
CA GLY A 111 8.93 -19.23 -2.42
C GLY A 111 9.98 -18.16 -2.16
N LEU A 112 10.45 -18.07 -0.93
CA LEU A 112 11.64 -17.27 -0.64
C LEU A 112 12.84 -17.83 -1.40
N ALA A 113 13.72 -16.94 -1.84
CA ALA A 113 15.00 -17.31 -2.41
C ALA A 113 15.80 -18.15 -1.41
N ASP A 114 16.56 -19.10 -1.93
CA ASP A 114 17.62 -19.75 -1.16
C ASP A 114 18.70 -18.70 -0.87
N GLY A 115 19.18 -18.66 0.38
CA GLY A 115 20.22 -17.72 0.80
C GLY A 115 19.90 -17.05 2.12
N PHE A 116 20.68 -16.01 2.43
CA PHE A 116 20.54 -15.23 3.65
C PHE A 116 19.59 -14.04 3.45
N PRO A 117 18.93 -13.58 4.51
CA PRO A 117 18.22 -12.30 4.52
C PRO A 117 19.07 -11.15 4.00
N THR A 118 18.44 -10.21 3.28
CA THR A 118 19.08 -8.95 2.87
C THR A 118 19.35 -8.04 4.07
N ARG A 119 18.58 -8.22 5.16
CA ARG A 119 18.66 -7.45 6.40
C ARG A 119 18.34 -8.32 7.62
N TYR A 120 18.85 -7.87 8.77
CA TYR A 120 18.61 -8.47 10.10
C TYR A 120 18.06 -7.45 11.10
N GLY A 121 17.59 -6.30 10.61
CA GLY A 121 17.20 -5.16 11.43
C GLY A 121 16.91 -3.90 10.61
N LEU A 122 16.08 -3.04 11.15
CA LEU A 122 15.91 -1.65 10.71
C LEU A 122 16.61 -0.71 11.69
N ASP A 123 17.11 0.41 11.16
CA ASP A 123 17.65 1.47 12.01
C ASP A 123 16.53 2.11 12.84
N LEU A 124 16.85 2.53 14.07
CA LEU A 124 15.88 3.15 14.97
C LEU A 124 15.30 4.45 14.39
N GLN A 125 16.12 5.24 13.68
CA GLN A 125 15.68 6.48 13.07
C GLN A 125 14.71 6.20 11.91
N ASP A 126 14.97 5.16 11.12
CA ASP A 126 14.07 4.73 10.05
C ASP A 126 12.73 4.27 10.60
N MET A 127 12.72 3.44 11.67
CA MET A 127 11.48 3.03 12.33
C MET A 127 10.67 4.21 12.87
N GLN A 128 11.32 5.12 13.61
CA GLN A 128 10.67 6.32 14.14
C GLN A 128 10.10 7.21 13.04
N ARG A 129 10.82 7.27 11.91
CA ARG A 129 10.38 8.00 10.73
C ARG A 129 9.14 7.39 10.11
N TYR A 130 9.08 6.07 9.94
CA TYR A 130 7.91 5.39 9.39
C TYR A 130 6.67 5.60 10.27
N ILE A 131 6.83 5.46 11.59
CA ILE A 131 5.77 5.74 12.56
C ILE A 131 5.31 7.19 12.46
N ARG A 132 6.24 8.17 12.39
CA ARG A 132 5.89 9.58 12.24
C ARG A 132 5.11 9.84 10.95
N THR A 133 5.54 9.27 9.82
CA THR A 133 4.81 9.43 8.55
C THR A 133 3.39 8.85 8.64
N ALA A 134 3.20 7.73 9.33
CA ALA A 134 1.86 7.20 9.56
C ALA A 134 1.00 8.12 10.43
N LEU A 135 1.56 8.70 11.50
CA LEU A 135 0.85 9.68 12.34
C LEU A 135 0.52 10.99 11.60
N GLU A 136 1.33 11.37 10.60
CA GLU A 136 1.05 12.51 9.72
C GLU A 136 -0.09 12.22 8.73
N LEU A 137 -0.22 10.98 8.26
CA LEU A 137 -1.30 10.53 7.37
C LEU A 137 -2.60 10.28 8.13
N TRP A 138 -2.48 9.70 9.32
CA TRP A 138 -3.58 9.16 10.09
C TRP A 138 -3.52 9.68 11.52
N THR A 139 -4.25 10.77 11.78
CA THR A 139 -4.36 11.38 13.10
C THR A 139 -5.39 10.64 13.94
N PHE A 140 -5.18 9.35 14.21
CA PHE A 140 -6.07 8.58 15.09
C PHE A 140 -5.63 8.71 16.55
N SER A 141 -6.60 8.80 17.46
CA SER A 141 -6.36 8.83 18.91
C SER A 141 -5.75 7.53 19.43
N ASP A 142 -6.06 6.39 18.78
CA ASP A 142 -5.74 5.04 19.25
C ASP A 142 -4.71 4.31 18.38
N PHE A 143 -3.93 5.05 17.58
CA PHE A 143 -2.93 4.43 16.71
C PHE A 143 -1.79 3.78 17.51
N ASP A 144 -1.76 2.44 17.55
CA ASP A 144 -0.82 1.67 18.38
C ASP A 144 0.62 1.69 17.82
N SER A 145 1.31 2.80 18.12
CA SER A 145 2.72 2.98 17.76
C SER A 145 3.65 1.95 18.41
N GLU A 146 3.26 1.35 19.54
CA GLU A 146 4.05 0.32 20.22
C GLU A 146 3.96 -1.02 19.46
N ALA A 147 2.77 -1.41 19.02
CA ALA A 147 2.58 -2.58 18.15
C ALA A 147 3.35 -2.44 16.83
N ILE A 148 3.29 -1.28 16.19
CA ILE A 148 4.07 -1.01 14.96
C ILE A 148 5.56 -1.16 15.25
N GLN A 149 6.05 -0.57 16.34
CA GLN A 149 7.46 -0.68 16.69
C GLN A 149 7.87 -2.13 16.99
N TRP A 150 7.00 -2.91 17.63
CA TRP A 150 7.22 -4.32 17.91
C TRP A 150 7.34 -5.14 16.61
N ASP A 151 6.38 -4.98 15.71
CA ASP A 151 6.35 -5.65 14.40
C ASP A 151 7.60 -5.32 13.57
N LEU A 152 7.96 -4.03 13.51
CA LEU A 152 9.16 -3.60 12.78
C LEU A 152 10.44 -4.16 13.39
N LYS A 153 10.54 -4.30 14.72
CA LYS A 153 11.68 -4.93 15.39
C LYS A 153 11.73 -6.44 15.16
N ALA A 154 10.57 -7.09 15.05
CA ALA A 154 10.47 -8.51 14.76
C ALA A 154 10.85 -8.85 13.30
N GLY A 155 10.81 -7.85 12.41
CA GLY A 155 11.05 -8.04 10.98
C GLY A 155 9.77 -8.24 10.18
N GLN A 156 8.61 -7.86 10.71
CA GLN A 156 7.38 -7.89 9.96
C GLN A 156 7.30 -6.71 8.97
N ASP A 157 6.91 -6.98 7.73
CA ASP A 157 6.85 -5.97 6.67
C ASP A 157 5.44 -5.47 6.32
N GLY A 158 4.42 -6.01 6.99
CA GLY A 158 3.01 -5.70 6.73
C GLY A 158 2.72 -4.20 6.78
N PHE A 159 3.16 -3.55 7.86
CA PHE A 159 3.03 -2.12 8.07
C PHE A 159 3.81 -1.26 7.06
N LEU A 160 5.02 -1.70 6.68
CA LEU A 160 5.83 -0.96 5.68
C LEU A 160 5.14 -0.93 4.32
N LYS A 161 4.51 -2.04 3.93
CA LYS A 161 3.72 -2.12 2.69
C LYS A 161 2.47 -1.25 2.76
N LEU A 162 1.77 -1.23 3.90
CA LEU A 162 0.66 -0.31 4.13
C LEU A 162 1.12 1.14 3.94
N LEU A 163 2.24 1.54 4.57
CA LEU A 163 2.79 2.89 4.44
C LEU A 163 3.18 3.20 2.99
N LEU A 164 3.72 2.23 2.26
CA LEU A 164 4.02 2.39 0.84
C LEU A 164 2.76 2.64 0.02
N ILE A 165 1.70 1.86 0.24
CA ILE A 165 0.39 2.04 -0.42
C ILE A 165 -0.09 3.48 -0.21
N ALA A 166 -0.14 3.92 1.04
CA ALA A 166 -0.67 5.23 1.41
C ALA A 166 0.19 6.41 0.91
N THR A 167 1.50 6.21 0.77
CA THR A 167 2.42 7.26 0.30
C THR A 167 2.63 7.28 -1.22
N CYS A 168 1.94 6.42 -1.97
CA CYS A 168 1.95 6.43 -3.43
C CYS A 168 0.74 7.24 -3.97
N PRO A 169 0.89 8.53 -4.30
CA PRO A 169 -0.24 9.45 -4.57
C PRO A 169 -0.99 9.15 -5.88
N ARG A 170 -0.61 8.09 -6.57
CA ARG A 170 -0.95 7.78 -7.95
C ARG A 170 -1.14 6.27 -8.17
N LEU A 171 -1.10 5.49 -7.09
CA LEU A 171 -1.41 4.07 -7.05
C LEU A 171 -2.91 3.90 -7.25
N HIS A 172 -3.29 3.22 -8.33
CA HIS A 172 -4.69 2.99 -8.68
C HIS A 172 -5.09 1.52 -8.63
N SER A 173 -4.13 0.60 -8.74
CA SER A 173 -4.38 -0.84 -8.66
C SER A 173 -3.48 -1.51 -7.63
N LEU A 174 -4.08 -2.30 -6.74
CA LEU A 174 -3.39 -3.09 -5.73
C LEU A 174 -3.77 -4.56 -5.87
N ARG A 175 -2.77 -5.43 -5.91
CA ARG A 175 -2.94 -6.87 -6.11
C ARG A 175 -2.25 -7.65 -5.00
N PHE A 176 -2.97 -8.54 -4.34
CA PHE A 176 -2.42 -9.49 -3.40
C PHE A 176 -2.39 -10.86 -4.06
N VAL A 177 -1.19 -11.40 -4.26
CA VAL A 177 -1.00 -12.73 -4.85
C VAL A 177 -1.39 -13.80 -3.84
N LYS A 178 -2.07 -14.85 -4.30
CA LYS A 178 -2.42 -16.00 -3.47
C LYS A 178 -1.15 -16.79 -3.14
N ARG A 179 -0.93 -17.02 -1.84
CA ARG A 179 0.17 -17.84 -1.34
C ARG A 179 -0.30 -18.64 -0.14
N GLY A 180 -0.11 -19.97 -0.20
CA GLY A 180 -0.36 -20.98 0.84
C GLY A 180 -0.95 -20.50 2.16
N LEU A 181 -0.21 -20.56 3.27
CA LEU A 181 -0.67 -20.11 4.59
C LEU A 181 -0.28 -18.66 4.88
N ASP A 182 -0.33 -17.78 3.87
CA ASP A 182 0.05 -16.38 4.06
C ASP A 182 -0.99 -15.66 4.95
N PRO A 183 -0.58 -15.06 6.08
CA PRO A 183 -1.49 -14.32 6.95
C PRO A 183 -1.98 -12.99 6.35
N HIS A 184 -1.41 -12.53 5.23
CA HIS A 184 -1.77 -11.28 4.57
C HIS A 184 -1.75 -10.06 5.52
N THR A 185 -0.70 -9.94 6.33
CA THR A 185 -0.55 -8.88 7.35
C THR A 185 -0.73 -7.46 6.83
N THR A 186 -0.40 -7.17 5.57
CA THR A 186 -0.69 -5.85 4.98
C THR A 186 -2.19 -5.57 4.86
N LEU A 187 -2.99 -6.58 4.50
CA LEU A 187 -4.45 -6.45 4.40
C LEU A 187 -5.08 -6.27 5.79
N GLN A 188 -4.56 -6.97 6.80
CA GLN A 188 -4.93 -6.77 8.20
C GLN A 188 -4.63 -5.33 8.65
N TRP A 189 -3.42 -4.83 8.38
CA TRP A 189 -3.05 -3.43 8.66
C TRP A 189 -3.94 -2.42 7.92
N MET A 190 -4.33 -2.70 6.68
CA MET A 190 -5.30 -1.86 5.96
C MET A 190 -6.66 -1.86 6.66
N ARG A 191 -7.15 -3.02 7.12
CA ARG A 191 -8.40 -3.13 7.87
C ARG A 191 -8.36 -2.27 9.14
N GLU A 192 -7.30 -2.38 9.94
CA GLU A 192 -7.20 -1.63 11.20
C GLU A 192 -7.22 -0.11 10.93
N VAL A 193 -6.43 0.39 9.96
CA VAL A 193 -6.44 1.82 9.59
C VAL A 193 -7.82 2.29 9.11
N ILE A 194 -8.50 1.48 8.31
CA ILE A 194 -9.85 1.80 7.82
C ILE A 194 -10.85 1.81 8.98
N LYS A 195 -10.78 0.83 9.87
CA LYS A 195 -11.66 0.74 11.03
C LYS A 195 -11.47 1.95 11.95
N ASP A 196 -10.24 2.29 12.26
CA ASP A 196 -9.89 3.41 13.14
C ASP A 196 -10.32 4.76 12.54
N SER A 197 -10.21 4.93 11.21
CA SER A 197 -10.68 6.16 10.55
C SER A 197 -12.19 6.38 10.67
N ARG A 198 -12.95 5.36 11.08
CA ARG A 198 -14.41 5.41 11.23
C ARG A 198 -14.89 5.53 12.66
N HIS A 199 -14.08 5.11 13.63
CA HIS A 199 -14.45 4.99 15.04
C HIS A 199 -14.15 6.21 15.92
N THR A 200 -13.83 7.37 15.32
CA THR A 200 -13.45 8.56 16.09
C THR A 200 -14.65 9.36 16.60
N GLU A 201 -14.52 9.93 17.80
CA GLU A 201 -15.56 10.71 18.47
C GLU A 201 -16.03 11.95 17.67
N GLU A 202 -15.18 12.43 16.76
CA GLU A 202 -15.46 13.59 15.89
C GLU A 202 -16.16 13.22 14.56
N GLY A 203 -16.48 11.95 14.36
CA GLY A 203 -17.03 11.42 13.11
C GLY A 203 -15.94 10.95 12.13
N PRO A 204 -16.31 10.23 11.05
CA PRO A 204 -15.34 9.54 10.21
C PRO A 204 -14.33 10.50 9.58
N HIS A 205 -13.04 10.23 9.78
CA HIS A 205 -11.96 10.95 9.12
C HIS A 205 -11.85 10.55 7.65
N GLU A 206 -11.31 11.47 6.85
CA GLU A 206 -10.92 11.18 5.48
C GLU A 206 -9.75 10.18 5.48
N LEU A 207 -9.93 9.06 4.79
CA LEU A 207 -8.95 7.99 4.70
C LEU A 207 -7.79 8.41 3.78
N GLN A 208 -6.80 9.10 4.36
CA GLN A 208 -5.68 9.66 3.60
C GLN A 208 -4.80 8.58 2.98
N GLY A 209 -4.39 8.81 1.73
CA GLY A 209 -3.45 7.96 0.99
C GLY A 209 -4.11 6.85 0.16
N PHE A 210 -5.43 6.67 0.27
CA PHE A 210 -6.20 5.67 -0.48
C PHE A 210 -7.07 6.28 -1.59
N GLU A 211 -7.01 7.59 -1.80
CA GLU A 211 -7.92 8.34 -2.68
C GLU A 211 -7.71 8.01 -4.15
N SER A 212 -6.50 7.58 -4.53
CA SER A 212 -6.16 7.20 -5.90
C SER A 212 -6.49 5.75 -6.25
N LEU A 213 -6.75 4.89 -5.25
CA LEU A 213 -7.07 3.49 -5.48
C LEU A 213 -8.42 3.35 -6.17
N ARG A 214 -8.46 2.49 -7.19
CA ARG A 214 -9.62 2.19 -8.03
C ARG A 214 -9.87 0.70 -8.12
N ASP A 215 -8.82 -0.12 -8.10
CA ASP A 215 -8.93 -1.56 -8.28
C ASP A 215 -8.15 -2.29 -7.18
N ILE A 216 -8.81 -3.20 -6.48
CA ILE A 216 -8.16 -4.11 -5.52
C ILE A 216 -8.51 -5.54 -5.90
N ALA A 217 -7.49 -6.39 -5.94
CA ALA A 217 -7.66 -7.81 -6.19
C ALA A 217 -6.91 -8.62 -5.13
N VAL A 218 -7.64 -9.44 -4.38
CA VAL A 218 -7.13 -10.24 -3.27
C VAL A 218 -7.15 -11.71 -3.64
N GLY A 219 -6.01 -12.38 -3.48
CA GLY A 219 -5.87 -13.81 -3.74
C GLY A 219 -5.76 -14.14 -5.23
N ILE A 220 -5.03 -13.33 -5.98
CA ILE A 220 -4.80 -13.56 -7.41
C ILE A 220 -3.93 -14.80 -7.60
N GLU A 221 -4.45 -15.75 -8.36
CA GLU A 221 -3.70 -16.94 -8.77
C GLU A 221 -2.73 -16.57 -9.89
N THR A 222 -1.45 -16.91 -9.71
CA THR A 222 -0.41 -16.68 -10.74
C THR A 222 -0.25 -17.89 -11.66
N ASP A 223 -1.00 -18.97 -11.44
CA ASP A 223 -1.04 -20.16 -12.28
C ASP A 223 -2.42 -20.84 -12.28
N GLN A 224 -2.59 -21.83 -13.16
CA GLN A 224 -3.85 -22.56 -13.36
C GLN A 224 -3.92 -23.92 -12.65
N ARG A 225 -2.91 -24.37 -11.87
CA ARG A 225 -2.91 -25.73 -11.32
C ARG A 225 -2.12 -25.87 -10.02
N LEU A 226 -2.87 -25.87 -8.91
CA LEU A 226 -2.87 -26.97 -7.92
C LEU A 226 -4.04 -26.76 -6.95
N TRP A 227 -5.15 -27.43 -7.27
CA TRP A 227 -6.30 -27.62 -6.38
C TRP A 227 -5.92 -28.61 -5.27
N ASN A 228 -5.01 -28.24 -4.38
CA ASN A 228 -4.69 -29.04 -3.20
C ASN A 228 -4.89 -28.21 -1.92
N ASP A 229 -6.17 -28.14 -1.56
CA ASP A 229 -6.80 -28.44 -0.26
C ASP A 229 -6.52 -27.63 1.01
N ILE A 230 -5.66 -26.62 1.03
CA ILE A 230 -5.67 -25.64 2.12
C ILE A 230 -5.43 -24.24 1.55
N SER A 231 -6.46 -23.69 0.88
CA SER A 231 -6.51 -22.23 0.70
C SER A 231 -6.57 -21.58 2.09
N PRO A 232 -5.78 -20.53 2.35
CA PRO A 232 -5.92 -19.77 3.56
C PRO A 232 -7.30 -19.13 3.52
N ARG A 233 -8.12 -19.44 4.52
CA ARG A 233 -9.42 -18.80 4.72
C ARG A 233 -9.19 -17.32 4.92
N ARG A 234 -9.71 -16.47 4.04
CA ARG A 234 -9.55 -15.02 4.14
C ARG A 234 -10.67 -14.42 4.95
N ASP A 235 -10.28 -13.61 5.92
CA ASP A 235 -11.17 -13.01 6.90
C ASP A 235 -12.19 -12.08 6.23
N ALA A 236 -13.48 -12.34 6.45
CA ALA A 236 -14.55 -11.48 5.94
C ALA A 236 -14.49 -10.03 6.48
N ARG A 237 -13.81 -9.78 7.61
CA ARG A 237 -13.55 -8.42 8.12
C ARG A 237 -12.61 -7.63 7.21
N ASP A 238 -11.60 -8.30 6.65
CA ASP A 238 -10.69 -7.68 5.69
C ASP A 238 -11.44 -7.30 4.41
N PHE A 239 -12.32 -8.19 3.94
CA PHE A 239 -13.19 -7.94 2.79
C PHE A 239 -14.13 -6.75 3.02
N ALA A 240 -14.82 -6.70 4.16
CA ALA A 240 -15.77 -5.65 4.49
C ALA A 240 -15.08 -4.27 4.57
N ALA A 241 -13.89 -4.20 5.17
CA ALA A 241 -13.13 -2.96 5.30
C ALA A 241 -12.82 -2.31 3.94
N LEU A 242 -12.54 -3.09 2.89
CA LEU A 242 -12.19 -2.54 1.58
C LEU A 242 -13.32 -1.69 0.96
N PHE A 243 -14.59 -1.90 1.34
CA PHE A 243 -15.71 -1.10 0.83
C PHE A 243 -15.71 0.34 1.33
N TYR A 244 -14.91 0.66 2.35
CA TYR A 244 -14.72 2.02 2.87
C TYR A 244 -13.68 2.84 2.11
N ILE A 245 -12.96 2.23 1.17
CA ILE A 245 -12.01 2.96 0.32
C ILE A 245 -12.81 3.88 -0.61
N PRO A 246 -12.57 5.21 -0.58
CA PRO A 246 -13.53 6.20 -1.05
C PRO A 246 -13.84 6.11 -2.55
N ASN A 247 -12.88 5.71 -3.36
CA ASN A 247 -12.99 5.68 -4.82
C ASN A 247 -12.77 4.29 -5.42
N LEU A 248 -12.92 3.23 -4.63
CA LEU A 248 -12.76 1.87 -5.12
C LEU A 248 -13.85 1.53 -6.15
N GLU A 249 -13.48 1.25 -7.39
CA GLU A 249 -14.42 0.91 -8.47
C GLU A 249 -14.56 -0.60 -8.66
N SER A 250 -13.46 -1.34 -8.57
CA SER A 250 -13.42 -2.79 -8.77
C SER A 250 -12.80 -3.52 -7.59
N LEU A 251 -13.47 -4.56 -7.11
CA LEU A 251 -12.98 -5.45 -6.06
C LEU A 251 -13.08 -6.91 -6.53
N TYR A 252 -11.94 -7.58 -6.64
CA TYR A 252 -11.84 -9.03 -6.75
C TYR A 252 -11.39 -9.61 -5.41
N PHE A 253 -12.07 -10.64 -4.91
CA PHE A 253 -11.72 -11.29 -3.65
C PHE A 253 -11.89 -12.80 -3.75
N ASN A 254 -10.79 -13.53 -3.58
CA ASN A 254 -10.76 -15.00 -3.62
C ASN A 254 -10.73 -15.62 -2.21
N ASP A 255 -11.22 -16.85 -2.07
CA ASP A 255 -11.24 -17.65 -0.83
C ASP A 255 -11.86 -16.92 0.38
N LEU A 256 -12.93 -16.14 0.14
CA LEU A 256 -13.65 -15.42 1.19
C LEU A 256 -14.30 -16.42 2.16
N HIS A 257 -14.06 -16.21 3.46
CA HIS A 257 -14.45 -17.14 4.50
C HIS A 257 -15.03 -16.44 5.74
N TYR A 258 -16.12 -16.99 6.26
CA TYR A 258 -16.74 -16.55 7.52
C TYR A 258 -16.13 -17.30 8.70
N ILE A 259 -15.38 -16.60 9.54
CA ILE A 259 -14.87 -17.17 10.79
C ILE A 259 -15.98 -16.98 11.85
N GLU A 260 -16.68 -18.06 12.21
CA GLU A 260 -17.39 -18.10 13.50
C GLU A 260 -16.32 -17.96 14.58
N ASP A 261 -16.26 -16.80 15.26
CA ASP A 261 -15.43 -16.68 16.46
C ASP A 261 -15.96 -17.72 17.48
N GLY A 262 -15.23 -18.83 17.59
CA GLY A 262 -15.63 -20.05 18.31
C GLY A 262 -15.66 -19.93 19.83
N ASN A 263 -15.89 -18.74 20.36
CA ASN A 263 -16.07 -18.47 21.77
C ASN A 263 -16.91 -17.20 21.90
N GLU A 264 -18.22 -17.32 21.86
CA GLU A 264 -19.12 -16.45 22.63
C GLU A 264 -20.56 -16.95 22.53
N ASP A 265 -21.20 -17.20 23.68
CA ASP A 265 -22.64 -17.54 23.87
C ASP A 265 -23.56 -16.36 23.47
N TYR A 266 -23.25 -15.67 22.38
CA TYR A 266 -23.89 -14.45 21.96
C TYR A 266 -24.80 -14.71 20.75
N GLN A 267 -26.09 -14.75 21.08
CA GLN A 267 -27.26 -14.81 20.21
C GLN A 267 -27.06 -14.01 18.91
N HIS A 268 -27.26 -14.66 17.75
CA HIS A 268 -27.55 -14.06 16.44
C HIS A 268 -27.10 -12.59 16.28
N PHE A 269 -25.80 -12.36 16.16
CA PHE A 269 -25.30 -11.07 15.71
C PHE A 269 -25.43 -11.00 14.19
N ASP A 270 -26.23 -10.05 13.73
CA ASP A 270 -26.47 -9.75 12.33
C ASP A 270 -25.12 -9.54 11.60
N VAL A 271 -24.89 -10.22 10.48
CA VAL A 271 -23.71 -10.01 9.62
C VAL A 271 -23.65 -8.57 9.09
N VAL A 272 -24.71 -7.78 9.25
CA VAL A 272 -24.63 -6.33 9.00
C VAL A 272 -24.00 -5.56 10.17
N ASP A 273 -24.22 -6.00 11.42
CA ASP A 273 -23.66 -5.37 12.63
C ASP A 273 -22.24 -5.88 12.97
N GLN A 274 -21.90 -7.13 12.62
CA GLN A 274 -20.56 -7.69 12.82
C GLN A 274 -19.49 -7.15 11.86
N TYR A 275 -19.90 -6.69 10.67
CA TYR A 275 -18.98 -6.36 9.59
C TYR A 275 -18.92 -4.88 9.26
N ASP A 276 -19.68 -4.05 9.99
CA ASP A 276 -19.81 -2.62 9.71
C ASP A 276 -19.96 -2.38 8.21
N PHE A 277 -20.86 -3.08 7.50
CA PHE A 277 -20.90 -2.90 6.05
C PHE A 277 -21.36 -1.47 5.73
N PRO A 278 -20.63 -0.73 4.88
CA PRO A 278 -20.94 0.66 4.61
C PRO A 278 -22.32 0.82 3.97
N ARG A 279 -23.33 1.24 4.76
CA ARG A 279 -24.68 1.53 4.23
C ARG A 279 -24.62 2.79 3.38
N GLY A 280 -24.53 2.62 2.05
CA GLY A 280 -24.60 3.70 1.08
C GLY A 280 -23.31 4.52 0.91
N THR A 281 -22.17 4.05 1.42
CA THR A 281 -20.88 4.77 1.30
C THR A 281 -19.86 4.06 0.41
N SER A 282 -20.16 2.87 -0.11
CA SER A 282 -19.26 2.21 -1.06
C SER A 282 -19.38 2.79 -2.47
N SER A 283 -18.24 3.02 -3.11
CA SER A 283 -18.12 3.40 -4.52
C SER A 283 -17.92 2.21 -5.47
N VAL A 284 -17.89 0.98 -4.94
CA VAL A 284 -17.63 -0.24 -5.71
C VAL A 284 -18.73 -0.47 -6.75
N LYS A 285 -18.31 -0.56 -8.01
CA LYS A 285 -19.17 -0.80 -9.19
C LYS A 285 -19.10 -2.24 -9.66
N HIS A 286 -17.94 -2.88 -9.48
CA HIS A 286 -17.66 -4.23 -9.94
C HIS A 286 -17.15 -5.06 -8.77
N LEU A 287 -17.92 -6.07 -8.37
CA LEU A 287 -17.56 -6.99 -7.30
C LEU A 287 -17.49 -8.41 -7.87
N PHE A 288 -16.34 -9.04 -7.70
CA PHE A 288 -16.10 -10.43 -8.08
C PHE A 288 -15.63 -11.20 -6.85
N ILE A 289 -16.42 -12.18 -6.43
CA ILE A 289 -16.09 -13.06 -5.31
C ILE A 289 -15.85 -14.45 -5.90
N ASP A 290 -14.71 -15.04 -5.57
CA ASP A 290 -14.30 -16.36 -6.03
C ASP A 290 -14.05 -17.29 -4.83
N SER A 291 -14.38 -18.57 -5.00
CA SER A 291 -14.18 -19.62 -3.99
C SER A 291 -14.70 -19.28 -2.57
N ALA A 292 -15.79 -18.53 -2.49
CA ALA A 292 -16.49 -18.21 -1.25
C ALA A 292 -17.07 -19.45 -0.57
N SER A 293 -16.89 -19.60 0.74
CA SER A 293 -17.38 -20.76 1.50
C SER A 293 -17.84 -20.41 2.92
N GLU A 294 -18.65 -21.30 3.51
CA GLU A 294 -19.15 -21.21 4.90
C GLU A 294 -20.05 -19.99 5.21
N PHE A 295 -20.81 -19.50 4.22
CA PHE A 295 -21.91 -18.56 4.45
C PHE A 295 -23.14 -19.28 5.01
N SER A 296 -23.77 -18.71 6.05
CA SER A 296 -25.05 -19.22 6.56
C SER A 296 -26.12 -19.20 5.43
N PRO A 297 -26.98 -20.23 5.33
CA PRO A 297 -28.08 -20.28 4.36
C PRO A 297 -29.03 -19.07 4.41
N GLU A 298 -29.02 -18.33 5.53
CA GLU A 298 -29.85 -17.14 5.74
C GLU A 298 -29.38 -15.91 4.94
N TYR A 299 -28.18 -15.96 4.34
CA TYR A 299 -27.60 -14.88 3.52
C TYR A 299 -27.72 -15.11 2.00
N TYR A 300 -28.46 -16.13 1.57
CA TYR A 300 -28.79 -16.41 0.16
C TYR A 300 -30.15 -15.83 -0.26
#